data_AF-A0A7S1JDB0-F1
#
_entry.id   AF-A0A7S1JDB0-F1
#
_cell.length_a   1.000
_cell.length_b   1.000
_cell.length_c   1.000
_cell.angle_alpha   90.00
_cell.angle_beta   90.00
_cell.angle_gamma   90.00
#
_symmetry.space_group_name_H-M   'P 1'
#
loop_
_entity.id
_entity.type
_entity.pdbx_description
1 polymer ?
#
loop_
_entity_poly.entity_id
_entity_poly.type
_entity_poly.pdbx_seq_one_letter_code
_entity_poly.pdbx_strand_id
1 'polypeptide(L)'
;ASTRYTPFFGGRKPFMYIDLPDQALQCASTLLCVLAQTNPQCDYCPALPMMLALLLTGPLEPKMVYAIAHTVFAVSCSAMTYAPTPDGAYRFMGTSMRQHLEMAHTFDLLVQRKLPQISRLVHQQLKETFCTLASEWFENLFATAVSDDAALMIFDVFALEGAYALHLVGLGILKLCRKEVLKQHTWEDVENTIRTIAEGLEGAALLQEAFANFGYIGRPELDQIATEAKKKCSCTSMPDRIHDGLYYRPEVLTTSRIITEAQWQTIFFWIPNDSPISQLCLTYSTSRDGFSLQTLYRNCCEVGACLLLLRACACEATSQPDSAQVQPDAVFGAYLSAAPAVSSKYYGNASTYIFTISPREQQFTAVPVANDWTTTSSPATSPATSPTTSPTKDSVPQSPVGPRNTGGNTYYINGFMNKLVI
;
A
#
# COMPACT_ATOMS: atom_id res chain seq x y z
N ALA A 1 16.66 14.35 -16.84
CA ALA A 1 15.97 13.05 -17.06
C ALA A 1 15.39 12.45 -15.77
N SER A 2 15.95 12.72 -14.58
CA SER A 2 15.50 12.13 -13.29
C SER A 2 14.17 12.67 -12.74
N THR A 3 13.64 13.77 -13.27
CA THR A 3 12.40 14.41 -12.77
C THR A 3 11.10 13.80 -13.32
N ARG A 4 11.16 12.91 -14.32
CA ARG A 4 9.96 12.30 -14.92
C ARG A 4 9.38 11.10 -14.15
N TYR A 5 10.15 10.52 -13.22
CA TYR A 5 9.81 9.26 -12.53
C TYR A 5 10.07 9.32 -11.02
N THR A 6 9.87 10.49 -10.40
CA THR A 6 10.02 10.63 -8.95
C THR A 6 8.88 9.92 -8.21
N PRO A 7 9.15 8.98 -7.30
CA PRO A 7 8.12 8.31 -6.53
C PRO A 7 7.60 9.25 -5.43
N PHE A 8 6.32 9.63 -5.52
CA PHE A 8 5.70 10.52 -4.54
C PHE A 8 4.98 9.78 -3.40
N PHE A 9 5.11 8.45 -3.30
CA PHE A 9 4.54 7.64 -2.22
C PHE A 9 3.05 7.92 -1.94
N GLY A 10 2.29 8.31 -2.95
CA GLY A 10 0.83 8.42 -2.91
C GLY A 10 0.39 9.83 -2.58
N GLY A 11 1.36 10.72 -2.35
CA GLY A 11 1.16 12.15 -2.25
C GLY A 11 1.23 12.83 -3.62
N ARG A 12 0.77 14.07 -3.63
CA ARG A 12 0.88 15.00 -4.75
C ARG A 12 2.32 15.52 -4.86
N LYS A 13 2.60 16.24 -5.94
CA LYS A 13 3.89 16.94 -6.09
C LYS A 13 3.95 18.09 -5.08
N PRO A 14 4.71 17.98 -3.98
CA PRO A 14 4.74 19.00 -2.93
C PRO A 14 5.34 20.31 -3.43
N PHE A 15 6.16 20.23 -4.46
CA PHE A 15 6.91 21.32 -5.11
C PHE A 15 6.05 22.35 -5.85
N MET A 16 4.72 22.19 -5.85
CA MET A 16 3.81 23.23 -6.33
C MET A 16 3.40 24.22 -5.24
N TYR A 17 3.68 23.90 -3.98
CA TYR A 17 3.14 24.63 -2.83
C TYR A 17 4.21 25.28 -1.96
N ILE A 18 5.47 24.85 -2.09
CA ILE A 18 6.62 25.47 -1.42
C ILE A 18 7.61 25.90 -2.51
N ASP A 19 8.01 27.18 -2.47
CA ASP A 19 8.99 27.75 -3.40
C ASP A 19 10.40 27.23 -3.09
N LEU A 20 10.76 26.11 -3.73
CA LEU A 20 12.10 25.53 -3.65
C LEU A 20 12.93 25.89 -4.90
N PRO A 21 14.23 26.20 -4.75
CA PRO A 21 15.11 26.40 -5.90
C PRO A 21 15.27 25.09 -6.69
N ASP A 22 15.53 25.20 -8.00
CA ASP A 22 15.66 24.05 -8.91
C ASP A 22 16.63 22.98 -8.41
N GLN A 23 17.72 23.40 -7.75
CA GLN A 23 18.68 22.48 -7.16
C GLN A 23 18.09 21.64 -6.01
N ALA A 24 17.28 22.27 -5.16
CA ALA A 24 16.58 21.58 -4.07
C ALA A 24 15.51 20.62 -4.62
N LEU A 25 14.82 21.01 -5.70
CA LEU A 25 13.85 20.13 -6.38
C LEU A 25 14.51 18.86 -6.93
N GLN A 26 15.65 19.01 -7.62
CA GLN A 26 16.41 17.85 -8.11
C GLN A 26 16.94 16.98 -6.97
N CYS A 27 17.37 17.62 -5.87
CA CYS A 27 17.79 16.92 -4.67
C CYS A 27 16.64 16.10 -4.08
N ALA A 28 15.46 16.70 -3.88
CA ALA A 28 14.27 16.04 -3.36
C ALA A 28 13.85 14.84 -4.24
N SER A 29 13.83 15.01 -5.57
CA SER A 29 13.57 13.91 -6.50
C SER A 29 14.55 12.75 -6.34
N THR A 30 15.84 13.07 -6.16
CA THR A 30 16.88 12.06 -5.97
C THR A 30 16.69 11.32 -4.63
N LEU A 31 16.40 12.06 -3.56
CA LEU A 31 16.16 11.51 -2.23
C LEU A 31 14.94 10.57 -2.22
N LEU A 32 13.84 10.96 -2.86
CA LEU A 32 12.65 10.12 -3.01
C LEU A 32 12.97 8.80 -3.74
N CYS A 33 13.74 8.85 -4.83
CA CYS A 33 14.18 7.64 -5.53
C CYS A 33 15.03 6.71 -4.64
N VAL A 34 15.98 7.28 -3.88
CA VAL A 34 16.83 6.49 -2.97
C VAL A 34 16.00 5.90 -1.83
N LEU A 35 15.05 6.64 -1.27
CA LEU A 35 14.14 6.16 -0.23
C LEU A 35 13.26 5.01 -0.73
N ALA A 36 12.77 5.09 -1.97
CA ALA A 36 11.98 4.02 -2.57
C ALA A 36 12.81 2.74 -2.77
N GLN A 37 14.06 2.88 -3.24
CA GLN A 37 14.96 1.74 -3.41
C GLN A 37 15.38 1.09 -2.09
N THR A 38 15.54 1.89 -1.03
CA THR A 38 15.99 1.40 0.28
C THR A 38 14.85 0.88 1.15
N ASN A 39 13.60 1.20 0.82
CA ASN A 39 12.42 0.77 1.57
C ASN A 39 11.31 0.25 0.64
N PRO A 40 11.57 -0.84 -0.11
CA PRO A 40 10.62 -1.40 -1.09
C PRO A 40 9.24 -1.70 -0.47
N GLN A 41 9.22 -2.20 0.76
CA GLN A 41 8.01 -2.61 1.46
C GLN A 41 6.92 -1.52 1.65
N CYS A 42 7.23 -0.24 1.42
CA CYS A 42 6.29 0.85 1.59
C CYS A 42 5.99 1.52 0.24
N ASP A 43 4.75 1.34 -0.17
CA ASP A 43 4.17 1.86 -1.41
C ASP A 43 3.32 3.11 -1.20
N TYR A 44 3.09 3.55 0.05
CA TYR A 44 2.21 4.67 0.34
C TYR A 44 2.59 5.38 1.64
N CYS A 45 3.10 6.61 1.53
CA CYS A 45 3.39 7.56 2.60
C CYS A 45 3.31 8.99 2.02
N PRO A 46 2.09 9.54 1.85
CA PRO A 46 1.86 10.74 1.05
C PRO A 46 2.45 12.02 1.67
N ALA A 47 2.77 11.99 2.97
CA ALA A 47 3.43 13.07 3.69
C ALA A 47 4.96 13.12 3.50
N LEU A 48 5.57 12.05 3.00
CA LEU A 48 7.02 11.96 2.82
C LEU A 48 7.56 13.01 1.83
N PRO A 49 6.98 13.24 0.64
CA PRO A 49 7.44 14.27 -0.27
C PRO A 49 7.42 15.67 0.35
N MET A 50 6.34 16.01 1.06
CA MET A 50 6.21 17.32 1.69
C MET A 50 7.22 17.50 2.83
N MET A 51 7.44 16.46 3.64
CA MET A 51 8.50 16.48 4.65
C MET A 51 9.87 16.76 4.06
N LEU A 52 10.22 16.13 2.92
CA LEU A 52 11.49 16.40 2.25
C LEU A 52 11.55 17.84 1.74
N ALA A 53 10.44 18.37 1.21
CA ALA A 53 10.38 19.76 0.76
C ALA A 53 10.65 20.72 1.93
N LEU A 54 9.98 20.56 3.06
CA LEU A 54 10.18 21.35 4.27
C LEU A 54 11.59 21.22 4.86
N LEU A 55 12.19 20.03 4.84
CA LEU A 55 13.57 19.84 5.31
C LEU A 55 14.60 20.54 4.40
N LEU A 56 14.30 20.65 3.10
CA LEU A 56 15.18 21.26 2.10
C LEU A 56 15.04 22.79 2.00
N THR A 57 14.03 23.40 2.63
CA THR A 57 13.99 24.86 2.81
C THR A 57 15.04 25.32 3.83
N GLY A 58 15.35 24.47 4.81
CA GLY A 58 16.36 24.71 5.82
C GLY A 58 17.81 24.55 5.31
N PRO A 59 18.81 24.94 6.12
CA PRO A 59 20.23 24.86 5.76
C PRO A 59 20.82 23.44 5.87
N LEU A 60 19.99 22.40 5.77
CA LEU A 60 20.40 21.01 5.99
C LEU A 60 21.10 20.43 4.76
N GLU A 61 22.21 19.72 4.98
CA GLU A 61 22.85 18.97 3.91
C GLU A 61 21.95 17.82 3.42
N PRO A 62 21.95 17.48 2.11
CA PRO A 62 21.15 16.40 1.55
C PRO A 62 21.28 15.05 2.27
N LYS A 63 22.47 14.74 2.79
CA LYS A 63 22.74 13.51 3.55
C LYS A 63 22.00 13.51 4.89
N MET A 64 21.91 14.67 5.55
CA MET A 64 21.17 14.82 6.80
C MET A 64 19.66 14.70 6.54
N VAL A 65 19.17 15.36 5.48
CA VAL A 65 17.77 15.24 5.04
C VAL A 65 17.40 13.78 4.79
N TYR A 66 18.25 13.05 4.05
CA TYR A 66 18.07 11.61 3.84
C TYR A 66 18.02 10.83 5.15
N ALA A 67 18.97 11.06 6.06
CA ALA A 67 19.06 10.34 7.32
C ALA A 67 17.81 10.58 8.19
N ILE A 68 17.33 11.82 8.27
CA ILE A 68 16.11 12.19 8.99
C ILE A 68 14.91 11.49 8.35
N ALA A 69 14.71 11.65 7.04
CA ALA A 69 13.59 11.06 6.34
C ALA A 69 13.56 9.53 6.44
N HIS A 70 14.71 8.88 6.23
CA HIS A 70 14.85 7.44 6.37
C HIS A 70 14.57 6.98 7.81
N THR A 71 14.99 7.73 8.83
CA THR A 71 14.73 7.37 10.23
C THR A 71 13.26 7.51 10.58
N VAL A 72 12.61 8.63 10.23
CA VAL A 72 11.17 8.85 10.43
C VAL A 72 10.37 7.77 9.73
N PHE A 73 10.78 7.41 8.52
CA PHE A 73 10.16 6.36 7.72
C PHE A 73 10.35 4.98 8.34
N ALA A 74 11.58 4.62 8.70
CA ALA A 74 11.92 3.36 9.34
C ALA A 74 11.14 3.18 10.65
N VAL A 75 11.04 4.22 11.49
CA VAL A 75 10.23 4.20 12.72
C VAL A 75 8.74 4.01 12.43
N SER A 76 8.24 4.67 11.38
CA SER A 76 6.83 4.52 10.96
C SER A 76 6.53 3.11 10.43
N CYS A 77 7.49 2.47 9.75
CA CYS A 77 7.39 1.08 9.30
C CYS A 77 7.65 0.06 10.43
N SER A 78 8.58 0.35 11.36
CA SER A 78 9.06 -0.58 12.40
C SER A 78 8.11 -0.71 13.58
N ALA A 79 7.09 0.15 13.68
CA ALA A 79 5.90 -0.11 14.49
C ALA A 79 5.25 -1.49 14.16
N MET A 80 5.71 -2.15 13.09
CA MET A 80 5.33 -3.51 12.69
C MET A 80 6.30 -4.63 13.14
N THR A 81 7.54 -4.35 13.59
CA THR A 81 8.57 -5.40 13.78
C THR A 81 9.54 -5.26 14.96
N TYR A 82 9.77 -4.08 15.54
CA TYR A 82 10.63 -3.93 16.72
C TYR A 82 9.79 -3.49 17.90
N ALA A 83 9.56 -4.44 18.83
CA ALA A 83 8.83 -4.32 20.09
C ALA A 83 7.56 -3.44 19.98
N PRO A 84 6.35 -4.02 20.00
CA PRO A 84 5.13 -3.22 19.93
C PRO A 84 5.26 -2.09 20.94
N THR A 85 5.29 -0.84 20.48
CA THR A 85 4.91 0.24 21.37
C THR A 85 3.57 -0.19 21.94
N PRO A 86 3.39 -0.22 23.27
CA PRO A 86 2.13 -0.67 23.88
C PRO A 86 0.88 0.04 23.33
N ASP A 87 1.10 1.12 22.58
CA ASP A 87 0.16 2.10 22.06
C ASP A 87 -0.35 1.83 20.63
N GLY A 88 0.18 0.85 19.89
CA GLY A 88 -0.42 0.37 18.62
C GLY A 88 -0.61 1.37 17.45
N ALA A 89 -0.19 2.63 17.59
CA ALA A 89 -0.34 3.69 16.60
C ALA A 89 0.94 3.99 15.81
N TYR A 90 0.81 4.52 14.59
CA TYR A 90 1.92 5.08 13.82
C TYR A 90 2.48 6.30 14.57
N ARG A 91 3.78 6.32 14.84
CA ARG A 91 4.40 7.43 15.58
C ARG A 91 4.40 8.72 14.77
N PHE A 92 4.69 8.65 13.46
CA PHE A 92 4.82 9.83 12.60
C PHE A 92 3.81 9.84 11.45
N MET A 93 3.82 8.84 10.57
CA MET A 93 2.99 8.84 9.37
C MET A 93 2.41 7.46 9.06
N GLY A 94 1.25 7.43 8.40
CA GLY A 94 0.70 6.20 7.83
C GLY A 94 1.54 5.72 6.64
N THR A 95 2.00 4.47 6.68
CA THR A 95 2.83 3.81 5.65
C THR A 95 2.01 2.91 4.72
N SER A 96 0.68 3.08 4.75
CA SER A 96 -0.27 2.47 3.83
C SER A 96 -1.48 3.39 3.65
N MET A 97 -2.18 3.29 2.53
CA MET A 97 -3.40 4.06 2.27
C MET A 97 -4.44 3.87 3.39
N ARG A 98 -4.59 2.63 3.87
CA ARG A 98 -5.48 2.33 4.99
C ARG A 98 -5.10 3.09 6.25
N GLN A 99 -3.82 3.10 6.64
CA GLN A 99 -3.38 3.82 7.83
C GLN A 99 -3.60 5.33 7.69
N HIS A 100 -3.34 5.90 6.50
CA HIS A 100 -3.60 7.31 6.23
C HIS A 100 -5.08 7.67 6.41
N LEU A 101 -5.98 6.86 5.84
CA LEU A 101 -7.43 7.03 6.03
C LEU A 101 -7.87 6.81 7.49
N GLU A 102 -7.27 5.85 8.19
CA GLU A 102 -7.50 5.64 9.62
C GLU A 102 -7.13 6.90 10.42
N MET A 103 -6.07 7.64 10.06
CA MET A 103 -5.74 8.93 10.71
C MET A 103 -6.83 9.97 10.44
N ALA A 104 -7.26 10.11 9.20
CA ALA A 104 -8.30 11.07 8.83
C ALA A 104 -9.62 10.80 9.56
N HIS A 105 -10.02 9.54 9.69
CA HIS A 105 -11.20 9.16 10.48
C HIS A 105 -11.00 9.35 11.98
N THR A 106 -9.79 9.15 12.50
CA THR A 106 -9.44 9.46 13.89
C THR A 106 -9.64 10.95 14.17
N PHE A 107 -9.19 11.80 13.25
CA PHE A 107 -9.40 13.23 13.32
C PHE A 107 -10.89 13.60 13.28
N ASP A 108 -11.66 13.01 12.37
CA ASP A 108 -13.10 13.26 12.28
C ASP A 108 -13.83 12.94 13.60
N LEU A 109 -13.51 11.80 14.23
CA LEU A 109 -14.04 11.45 15.55
C LEU A 109 -13.59 12.41 16.67
N LEU A 110 -12.36 12.91 16.61
CA LEU A 110 -11.90 13.94 17.54
C LEU A 110 -12.72 15.22 17.41
N VAL A 111 -13.01 15.67 16.19
CA VAL A 111 -13.87 16.83 15.95
C VAL A 111 -15.26 16.60 16.54
N GLN A 112 -15.83 15.42 16.34
CA GLN A 112 -17.12 15.05 16.93
C GLN A 112 -17.14 15.16 18.46
N ARG A 113 -16.06 14.74 19.12
CA ARG A 113 -15.95 14.74 20.59
C ARG A 113 -15.58 16.09 21.18
N LYS A 114 -14.66 16.83 20.54
CA LYS A 114 -14.02 18.02 21.12
C LYS A 114 -14.59 19.33 20.58
N LEU A 115 -15.22 19.32 19.41
CA LEU A 115 -15.84 20.49 18.77
C LEU A 115 -17.30 20.20 18.38
N PRO A 116 -18.19 19.88 19.35
CA PRO A 116 -19.53 19.37 19.09
C PRO A 116 -20.45 20.34 18.33
N GLN A 117 -20.17 21.65 18.34
CA GLN A 117 -20.95 22.61 17.55
C GLN A 117 -20.62 22.53 16.07
N ILE A 118 -19.33 22.50 15.73
CA ILE A 118 -18.86 22.33 14.35
C ILE A 118 -19.28 20.96 13.84
N SER A 119 -19.12 19.92 14.67
CA SER A 119 -19.58 18.57 14.34
C SER A 119 -21.07 18.51 14.03
N ARG A 120 -21.94 19.15 14.84
CA ARG A 120 -23.38 19.18 14.57
C ARG A 120 -23.72 19.82 13.22
N LEU A 121 -23.07 20.94 12.88
CA LEU A 121 -23.24 21.55 11.56
C LEU A 121 -22.83 20.54 10.46
N VAL A 122 -21.59 20.06 10.49
CA VAL A 122 -21.04 19.27 9.38
C VAL A 122 -21.70 17.89 9.26
N HIS A 123 -21.78 17.12 10.34
CA HIS A 123 -22.27 15.75 10.28
C HIS A 123 -23.80 15.64 10.26
N GLN A 124 -24.51 16.51 10.99
CA GLN A 124 -25.97 16.37 11.14
C GLN A 124 -26.74 17.24 10.16
N GLN A 125 -26.31 18.49 9.95
CA GLN A 125 -27.01 19.42 9.06
C GLN A 125 -26.55 19.26 7.62
N LEU A 126 -25.24 19.24 7.38
CA LEU A 126 -24.66 19.13 6.04
C LEU A 126 -24.49 17.68 5.57
N LYS A 127 -24.44 16.72 6.50
CA LYS A 127 -24.22 15.28 6.25
C LYS A 127 -22.86 14.97 5.59
N GLU A 128 -21.85 15.75 5.96
CA GLU A 128 -20.47 15.64 5.47
C GLU A 128 -19.50 15.19 6.56
N THR A 129 -18.24 15.00 6.21
CA THR A 129 -17.16 14.58 7.14
C THR A 129 -15.88 15.38 6.91
N PHE A 130 -15.01 15.44 7.92
CA PHE A 130 -13.70 16.08 7.80
C PHE A 130 -12.62 15.17 7.21
N CYS A 131 -12.95 13.95 6.77
CA CYS A 131 -11.95 12.97 6.38
C CYS A 131 -11.11 13.42 5.18
N THR A 132 -11.75 13.98 4.13
CA THR A 132 -11.04 14.46 2.94
C THR A 132 -10.13 15.64 3.27
N LEU A 133 -10.66 16.63 4.00
CA LEU A 133 -9.91 17.81 4.44
C LEU A 133 -8.71 17.42 5.33
N ALA A 134 -8.92 16.51 6.29
CA ALA A 134 -7.86 16.01 7.15
C ALA A 134 -6.80 15.21 6.39
N SER A 135 -7.21 14.43 5.40
CA SER A 135 -6.27 13.70 4.52
C SER A 135 -5.36 14.68 3.78
N GLU A 136 -5.93 15.75 3.20
CA GLU A 136 -5.17 16.81 2.52
C GLU A 136 -4.19 17.50 3.49
N TRP A 137 -4.65 17.85 4.70
CA TRP A 137 -3.79 18.44 5.72
C TRP A 137 -2.63 17.54 6.14
N PHE A 138 -2.89 16.25 6.35
CA PHE A 138 -1.87 15.32 6.83
C PHE A 138 -0.89 14.93 5.73
N GLU A 139 -1.35 14.77 4.50
CA GLU A 139 -0.51 14.59 3.30
C GLU A 139 0.43 15.78 3.10
N ASN A 140 -0.04 17.00 3.33
CA ASN A 140 0.76 18.20 3.08
C ASN A 140 1.37 18.79 4.35
N LEU A 141 1.32 18.11 5.50
CA LEU A 141 1.79 18.63 6.79
C LEU A 141 1.34 20.09 7.04
N PHE A 142 0.10 20.39 6.64
CA PHE A 142 -0.52 21.73 6.63
C PHE A 142 0.10 22.80 5.72
N ALA A 143 1.15 22.51 4.95
CA ALA A 143 1.81 23.47 4.06
C ALA A 143 0.89 24.04 2.96
N THR A 144 -0.21 23.37 2.62
CA THR A 144 -1.22 23.89 1.68
C THR A 144 -2.36 24.65 2.35
N ALA A 145 -2.39 24.68 3.68
CA ALA A 145 -3.50 25.21 4.47
C ALA A 145 -3.12 26.46 5.27
N VAL A 146 -1.84 26.66 5.57
CA VAL A 146 -1.32 27.80 6.35
C VAL A 146 -0.13 28.42 5.63
N SER A 147 0.33 29.59 6.08
CA SER A 147 1.56 30.22 5.58
C SER A 147 2.80 29.33 5.76
N ASP A 148 3.82 29.52 4.92
CA ASP A 148 5.09 28.77 4.97
C ASP A 148 5.74 28.79 6.36
N ASP A 149 5.78 29.96 7.00
CA ASP A 149 6.33 30.12 8.36
C ASP A 149 5.55 29.29 9.38
N ALA A 150 4.21 29.28 9.29
CA ALA A 150 3.38 28.46 10.17
C ALA A 150 3.55 26.96 9.88
N ALA A 151 3.70 26.57 8.61
CA ALA A 151 3.95 25.19 8.21
C ALA A 151 5.28 24.66 8.77
N LEU A 152 6.34 25.48 8.76
CA LEU A 152 7.62 25.14 9.37
C LEU A 152 7.51 24.96 10.89
N MET A 153 6.78 25.85 11.59
CA MET A 153 6.55 25.68 13.03
C MET A 153 5.74 24.42 13.35
N ILE A 154 4.72 24.11 12.55
CA ILE A 154 3.95 22.86 12.66
C ILE A 154 4.87 21.66 12.44
N PHE A 155 5.77 21.74 11.45
CA PHE A 155 6.75 20.70 11.17
C PHE A 155 7.73 20.47 12.33
N ASP A 156 8.20 21.53 12.99
CA ASP A 156 9.07 21.41 14.18
C ASP A 156 8.37 20.61 15.29
N VAL A 157 7.11 20.93 15.57
CA VAL A 157 6.33 20.22 16.59
C VAL A 157 6.00 18.79 16.15
N PHE A 158 5.74 18.57 14.86
CA PHE A 158 5.57 17.25 14.28
C PHE A 158 6.83 16.39 14.42
N ALA A 159 8.03 16.96 14.22
CA ALA A 159 9.28 16.23 14.39
C ALA A 159 9.47 15.75 15.85
N LEU A 160 8.94 16.48 16.83
CA LEU A 160 8.99 16.13 18.25
C LEU A 160 7.88 15.13 18.65
N GLU A 161 6.63 15.46 18.34
CA GLU A 161 5.44 14.77 18.85
C GLU A 161 4.86 13.73 17.88
N GLY A 162 5.25 13.79 16.61
CA GLY A 162 4.78 12.92 15.54
C GLY A 162 3.34 13.21 15.11
N ALA A 163 2.63 12.17 14.67
CA ALA A 163 1.27 12.26 14.12
C ALA A 163 0.26 12.89 15.10
N TYR A 164 0.54 12.80 16.40
CA TYR A 164 -0.24 13.42 17.47
C TYR A 164 -0.42 14.93 17.25
N ALA A 165 0.67 15.63 16.90
CA ALA A 165 0.64 17.07 16.68
C ALA A 165 -0.34 17.47 15.57
N LEU A 166 -0.39 16.70 14.48
CA LEU A 166 -1.25 16.99 13.33
C LEU A 166 -2.73 17.03 13.72
N HIS A 167 -3.16 16.11 14.59
CA HIS A 167 -4.53 16.09 15.09
C HIS A 167 -4.84 17.33 15.94
N LEU A 168 -3.92 17.73 16.81
CA LEU A 168 -4.10 18.91 17.65
C LEU A 168 -4.14 20.20 16.83
N VAL A 169 -3.24 20.32 15.85
CA VAL A 169 -3.18 21.48 14.94
C VAL A 169 -4.49 21.61 14.17
N GLY A 170 -4.99 20.51 13.59
CA GLY A 170 -6.28 20.53 12.90
C GLY A 170 -7.45 20.95 13.81
N LEU A 171 -7.48 20.51 15.07
CA LEU A 171 -8.47 20.95 16.05
C LEU A 171 -8.32 22.45 16.39
N GLY A 172 -7.07 22.93 16.49
CA GLY A 172 -6.74 24.34 16.70
C GLY A 172 -7.28 25.22 15.57
N ILE A 173 -7.01 24.86 14.31
CA ILE A 173 -7.53 25.55 13.13
C ILE A 173 -9.06 25.61 13.18
N LEU A 174 -9.73 24.48 13.35
CA LEU A 174 -11.19 24.42 13.39
C LEU A 174 -11.78 25.25 14.55
N LYS A 175 -11.13 25.26 15.71
CA LYS A 175 -11.56 26.06 16.85
C LYS A 175 -11.47 27.56 16.57
N LEU A 176 -10.39 28.02 15.93
CA LEU A 176 -10.20 29.41 15.53
C LEU A 176 -11.23 29.83 14.47
N CYS A 177 -11.56 28.92 13.55
CA CYS A 177 -12.55 29.17 12.49
C CYS A 177 -14.01 29.08 12.98
N ARG A 178 -14.26 28.60 14.21
CA ARG A 178 -15.60 28.23 14.71
C ARG A 178 -16.68 29.28 14.46
N LYS A 179 -16.39 30.55 14.75
CA LYS A 179 -17.41 31.62 14.66
C LYS A 179 -17.91 31.83 13.24
N GLU A 180 -17.01 31.75 12.26
CA GLU A 180 -17.35 31.97 10.85
C GLU A 180 -17.88 30.69 10.20
N VAL A 181 -17.34 29.53 10.55
CA VAL A 181 -17.84 28.22 10.08
C VAL A 181 -19.29 27.99 10.49
N LEU A 182 -19.68 28.36 11.72
CA LEU A 182 -21.05 28.18 12.20
C LEU A 182 -22.10 29.07 11.51
N LYS A 183 -21.67 30.05 10.69
CA LYS A 183 -22.57 30.88 9.88
C LYS A 183 -22.87 30.27 8.51
N GLN A 184 -22.10 29.26 8.11
CA GLN A 184 -22.19 28.68 6.78
C GLN A 184 -23.33 27.65 6.68
N HIS A 185 -23.80 27.42 5.45
CA HIS A 185 -24.94 26.54 5.16
C HIS A 185 -24.63 25.45 4.14
N THR A 186 -23.45 25.48 3.52
CA THR A 186 -22.97 24.44 2.61
C THR A 186 -21.58 23.99 3.03
N TRP A 187 -21.18 22.79 2.63
CA TRP A 187 -19.84 22.27 2.91
C TRP A 187 -18.75 23.02 2.18
N GLU A 188 -19.00 23.40 0.92
CA GLU A 188 -18.07 24.21 0.12
C GLU A 188 -17.77 25.56 0.80
N ASP A 189 -18.80 26.23 1.34
CA ASP A 189 -18.62 27.46 2.10
C ASP A 189 -17.83 27.24 3.40
N VAL A 190 -18.05 26.10 4.08
CA VAL A 190 -17.30 25.71 5.28
C VAL A 190 -15.82 25.50 4.94
N GLU A 191 -15.50 24.73 3.89
CA GLU A 191 -14.13 24.49 3.45
C GLU A 191 -13.44 25.78 3.03
N ASN A 192 -14.11 26.62 2.23
CA ASN A 192 -13.57 27.91 1.80
C ASN A 192 -13.33 28.86 2.97
N THR A 193 -14.24 28.88 3.96
CA THR A 193 -14.06 29.67 5.18
C THR A 193 -12.86 29.18 5.99
N ILE A 194 -12.72 27.86 6.16
CA ILE A 194 -11.57 27.29 6.88
C ILE A 194 -10.27 27.61 6.15
N ARG A 195 -10.21 27.41 4.83
CA ARG A 195 -9.03 27.69 4.00
C ARG A 195 -8.60 29.17 4.12
N THR A 196 -9.55 30.08 3.93
CA THR A 196 -9.29 31.54 4.00
C THR A 196 -8.77 31.97 5.36
N ILE A 197 -9.36 31.45 6.45
CA ILE A 197 -8.92 31.81 7.80
C ILE A 197 -7.57 31.18 8.11
N ALA A 198 -7.36 29.90 7.76
CA ALA A 198 -6.15 29.15 8.05
C ALA A 198 -4.91 29.76 7.39
N GLU A 199 -5.02 30.22 6.14
CA GLU A 199 -3.94 30.91 5.42
C GLU A 199 -3.42 32.16 6.17
N GLY A 200 -4.30 32.85 6.89
CA GLY A 200 -3.97 34.05 7.67
C GLY A 200 -3.55 33.80 9.12
N LEU A 201 -3.46 32.55 9.58
CA LEU A 201 -3.09 32.25 10.96
C LEU A 201 -1.59 32.38 11.20
N GLU A 202 -1.23 33.07 12.29
CA GLU A 202 0.14 33.09 12.79
C GLU A 202 0.48 31.73 13.43
N GLY A 203 1.61 31.13 13.04
CA GLY A 203 2.03 29.80 13.50
C GLY A 203 2.12 29.66 15.01
N ALA A 204 2.74 30.62 15.71
CA ALA A 204 2.90 30.58 17.16
C ALA A 204 1.54 30.63 17.89
N ALA A 205 0.64 31.51 17.45
CA ALA A 205 -0.71 31.63 18.00
C ALA A 205 -1.55 30.37 17.74
N LEU A 206 -1.45 29.79 16.53
CA LEU A 206 -2.11 28.54 16.18
C LEU A 206 -1.64 27.38 17.08
N LEU A 207 -0.33 27.22 17.24
CA LEU A 207 0.24 26.17 18.09
C LEU A 207 -0.15 26.38 19.56
N GLN A 208 -0.13 27.63 20.05
CA GLN A 208 -0.61 27.94 21.39
C GLN A 208 -2.08 27.52 21.56
N GLU A 209 -2.95 27.87 20.62
CA GLU A 209 -4.36 27.49 20.68
C GLU A 209 -4.53 25.97 20.63
N ALA A 210 -3.81 25.27 19.76
CA ALA A 210 -3.85 23.82 19.61
C ALA A 210 -3.43 23.10 20.91
N PHE A 211 -2.25 23.42 21.44
CA PHE A 211 -1.69 22.70 22.59
C PHE A 211 -2.29 23.13 23.92
N ALA A 212 -2.63 24.41 24.12
CA ALA A 212 -3.27 24.86 25.36
C ALA A 212 -4.68 24.29 25.53
N ASN A 213 -5.42 24.10 24.42
CA ASN A 213 -6.81 23.66 24.47
C ASN A 213 -7.03 22.19 24.18
N PHE A 214 -6.06 21.50 23.58
CA PHE A 214 -6.21 20.09 23.21
C PHE A 214 -5.02 19.23 23.62
N GLY A 215 -3.92 19.81 24.12
CA GLY A 215 -2.75 19.06 24.61
C GLY A 215 -3.02 18.19 25.83
N TYR A 216 -4.17 18.34 26.51
CA TYR A 216 -4.61 17.41 27.56
C TYR A 216 -5.09 16.06 27.01
N ILE A 217 -5.36 15.96 25.70
CA ILE A 217 -5.75 14.69 25.07
C ILE A 217 -4.52 13.80 25.10
N GLY A 218 -4.47 12.88 26.05
CA GLY A 218 -3.34 11.95 26.17
C GLY A 218 -3.28 10.97 25.00
N ARG A 219 -2.09 10.45 24.69
CA ARG A 219 -1.90 9.39 23.69
C ARG A 219 -2.84 8.19 23.92
N PRO A 220 -3.06 7.69 25.15
CA PRO A 220 -4.01 6.59 25.38
C PRO A 220 -5.46 6.91 24.99
N GLU A 221 -5.91 8.18 25.15
CA GLU A 221 -7.24 8.59 24.71
C GLU A 221 -7.30 8.61 23.17
N LEU A 222 -6.24 9.13 22.53
CA LEU A 222 -6.13 9.15 21.07
C LEU A 222 -6.11 7.72 20.49
N ASP A 223 -5.38 6.79 21.08
CA ASP A 223 -5.28 5.40 20.63
C ASP A 223 -6.63 4.67 20.73
N GLN A 224 -7.42 4.98 21.78
CA GLN A 224 -8.79 4.47 21.89
C GLN A 224 -9.68 4.99 20.76
N ILE A 225 -9.56 6.28 20.41
CA ILE A 225 -10.30 6.88 19.28
C ILE A 225 -9.84 6.27 17.96
N ALA A 226 -8.54 6.10 17.76
CA ALA A 226 -7.97 5.49 16.56
C ALA A 226 -8.43 4.03 16.41
N THR A 227 -8.52 3.29 17.52
CA THR A 227 -9.06 1.93 17.54
C THR A 227 -10.55 1.91 17.17
N GLU A 228 -11.32 2.91 17.60
CA GLU A 228 -12.73 3.07 17.18
C GLU A 228 -12.84 3.42 15.69
N ALA A 229 -12.03 4.37 15.21
CA ALA A 229 -11.97 4.76 13.80
C ALA A 229 -11.67 3.54 12.92
N LYS A 230 -10.66 2.76 13.29
CA LYS A 230 -10.26 1.53 12.59
C LYS A 230 -11.39 0.51 12.45
N LYS A 231 -12.20 0.34 13.50
CA LYS A 231 -13.38 -0.54 13.44
C LYS A 231 -14.41 -0.03 12.43
N LYS A 232 -14.67 1.28 12.37
CA LYS A 232 -15.56 1.90 11.37
C LYS A 232 -15.00 1.85 9.95
N CYS A 233 -13.68 2.00 9.78
CA CYS A 233 -13.04 1.85 8.47
C CYS A 233 -13.11 0.41 7.94
N SER A 234 -13.02 -0.59 8.81
CA SER A 234 -13.03 -2.01 8.39
C SER A 234 -14.33 -2.48 7.75
N CYS A 235 -15.45 -1.77 7.94
CA CYS A 235 -16.75 -2.09 7.37
C CYS A 235 -17.17 -1.18 6.20
N THR A 236 -16.37 -0.17 5.86
CA THR A 236 -16.65 0.75 4.76
C THR A 236 -15.79 0.34 3.58
N SER A 237 -16.38 0.18 2.39
CA SER A 237 -15.62 -0.04 1.16
C SER A 237 -14.56 1.05 1.06
N MET A 238 -13.29 0.67 1.09
CA MET A 238 -12.17 1.59 0.82
C MET A 238 -12.56 2.40 -0.41
N PRO A 239 -12.50 3.75 -0.37
CA PRO A 239 -12.83 4.54 -1.54
C PRO A 239 -12.07 3.96 -2.74
N ASP A 240 -12.81 3.69 -3.82
CA ASP A 240 -12.25 3.22 -5.08
C ASP A 240 -11.00 4.06 -5.34
N ARG A 241 -9.87 3.34 -5.35
CA ARG A 241 -8.50 3.82 -5.58
C ARG A 241 -8.48 5.31 -5.93
N ILE A 242 -8.00 6.19 -5.04
CA ILE A 242 -7.55 7.50 -5.52
C ILE A 242 -6.48 7.18 -6.57
N HIS A 243 -6.87 7.40 -7.82
CA HIS A 243 -6.37 6.73 -9.02
C HIS A 243 -5.05 7.31 -9.53
N ASP A 244 -4.22 7.84 -8.63
CA ASP A 244 -2.91 8.43 -8.96
C ASP A 244 -1.72 7.53 -8.55
N GLY A 245 -2.00 6.31 -8.08
CA GLY A 245 -1.03 5.34 -7.58
C GLY A 245 -0.24 4.56 -8.64
N LEU A 246 0.02 5.13 -9.82
CA LEU A 246 0.99 4.55 -10.75
C LEU A 246 2.33 5.28 -10.59
N TYR A 247 3.14 4.88 -9.61
CA TYR A 247 4.48 5.45 -9.39
C TYR A 247 5.41 5.25 -10.59
N TYR A 248 5.12 4.22 -11.37
CA TYR A 248 5.90 3.84 -12.52
C TYR A 248 4.98 3.23 -13.56
N ARG A 249 4.86 3.87 -14.74
CA ARG A 249 4.26 3.25 -15.93
C ARG A 249 5.40 2.65 -16.74
N PRO A 250 5.54 1.32 -16.79
CA PRO A 250 6.49 0.71 -17.69
C PRO A 250 6.23 1.18 -19.12
N GLU A 251 7.30 1.59 -19.80
CA GLU A 251 7.20 1.94 -21.20
C GLU A 251 6.98 0.65 -21.99
N VAL A 252 5.83 0.58 -22.68
CA VAL A 252 5.51 -0.54 -23.57
C VAL A 252 6.12 -0.22 -24.93
N LEU A 253 7.28 -0.80 -25.21
CA LEU A 253 8.02 -0.58 -26.46
C LEU A 253 7.39 -1.30 -27.65
N THR A 254 6.45 -2.22 -27.41
CA THR A 254 5.80 -3.02 -28.46
C THR A 254 4.32 -3.23 -28.16
N THR A 255 3.46 -2.92 -29.13
CA THR A 255 2.02 -3.12 -29.02
C THR A 255 1.66 -4.60 -28.83
N SER A 256 0.85 -4.90 -27.82
CA SER A 256 0.34 -6.25 -27.59
C SER A 256 -0.80 -6.61 -28.55
N ARG A 257 -0.88 -7.90 -28.92
CA ARG A 257 -1.99 -8.46 -29.75
C ARG A 257 -3.10 -9.08 -28.92
N ILE A 258 -2.91 -9.22 -27.61
CA ILE A 258 -3.79 -9.99 -26.72
C ILE A 258 -4.45 -9.13 -25.65
N ILE A 259 -3.91 -7.94 -25.37
CA ILE A 259 -4.45 -7.00 -24.38
C ILE A 259 -4.42 -5.57 -24.92
N THR A 260 -5.35 -4.74 -24.48
CA THR A 260 -5.53 -3.34 -24.87
C THR A 260 -4.71 -2.38 -23.99
N GLU A 261 -4.62 -1.12 -24.39
CA GLU A 261 -3.94 -0.08 -23.60
C GLU A 261 -4.62 0.16 -22.23
N ALA A 262 -5.95 0.07 -22.17
CA ALA A 262 -6.69 0.17 -20.91
C ALA A 262 -6.37 -1.03 -19.98
N GLN A 263 -6.27 -2.24 -20.54
CA GLN A 263 -5.90 -3.43 -19.78
C GLN A 263 -4.45 -3.38 -19.29
N TRP A 264 -3.54 -2.78 -20.07
CA TRP A 264 -2.18 -2.49 -19.60
C TRP A 264 -2.19 -1.60 -18.36
N GLN A 265 -3.02 -0.56 -18.33
CA GLN A 265 -3.17 0.29 -17.14
C GLN A 265 -3.59 -0.54 -15.93
N THR A 266 -4.61 -1.39 -16.08
CA THR A 266 -5.05 -2.30 -15.01
C THR A 266 -3.92 -3.20 -14.49
N ILE A 267 -3.13 -3.81 -15.39
CA ILE A 267 -1.99 -4.66 -15.00
C ILE A 267 -0.94 -3.86 -14.24
N PHE A 268 -0.62 -2.64 -14.68
CA PHE A 268 0.36 -1.79 -14.01
C PHE A 268 -0.06 -1.43 -12.58
N PHE A 269 -1.36 -1.35 -12.29
CA PHE A 269 -1.85 -1.20 -10.92
C PHE A 269 -1.77 -2.50 -10.09
N TRP A 270 -1.59 -3.67 -10.72
CA TRP A 270 -1.50 -4.95 -10.01
C TRP A 270 -0.06 -5.42 -9.79
N ILE A 271 0.88 -4.98 -10.63
CA ILE A 271 2.31 -5.23 -10.46
C ILE A 271 2.79 -4.51 -9.19
N PRO A 272 3.42 -5.20 -8.23
CA PRO A 272 3.96 -4.52 -7.07
C PRO A 272 5.09 -3.57 -7.42
N ASN A 273 5.17 -2.48 -6.66
CA ASN A 273 6.15 -1.41 -6.87
C ASN A 273 7.61 -1.87 -6.71
N ASP A 274 7.82 -3.00 -6.02
CA ASP A 274 9.14 -3.62 -5.83
C ASP A 274 9.61 -4.42 -7.04
N SER A 275 8.76 -4.57 -8.04
CA SER A 275 9.11 -5.29 -9.25
C SER A 275 10.10 -4.45 -10.07
N PRO A 276 11.23 -5.01 -10.53
CA PRO A 276 12.24 -4.30 -11.33
C PRO A 276 11.78 -4.00 -12.77
N ILE A 277 10.47 -3.88 -12.99
CA ILE A 277 9.80 -3.75 -14.28
C ILE A 277 9.90 -2.30 -14.72
N SER A 278 10.92 -2.00 -15.54
CA SER A 278 11.14 -0.66 -16.09
C SER A 278 10.60 -0.51 -17.52
N GLN A 279 10.95 -1.42 -18.43
CA GLN A 279 10.54 -1.31 -19.83
C GLN A 279 10.04 -2.66 -20.32
N LEU A 280 8.85 -2.68 -20.93
CA LEU A 280 8.23 -3.86 -21.53
C LEU A 280 8.62 -3.98 -23.00
N CYS A 281 9.39 -5.01 -23.32
CA CYS A 281 9.71 -5.38 -24.70
C CYS A 281 9.23 -6.81 -25.02
N LEU A 282 8.77 -7.00 -26.27
CA LEU A 282 8.28 -8.30 -26.74
C LEU A 282 9.44 -9.25 -27.04
N THR A 283 9.71 -10.13 -26.10
CA THR A 283 10.81 -11.10 -26.22
C THR A 283 10.34 -12.45 -26.78
N TYR A 284 9.10 -12.86 -26.53
CA TYR A 284 8.52 -14.05 -27.16
C TYR A 284 7.08 -13.82 -27.64
N SER A 285 6.71 -14.42 -28.77
CA SER A 285 5.31 -14.51 -29.21
C SER A 285 5.08 -15.81 -29.96
N THR A 286 3.99 -16.52 -29.66
CA THR A 286 3.63 -17.73 -30.41
C THR A 286 3.40 -17.48 -31.90
N SER A 287 3.02 -16.25 -32.27
CA SER A 287 2.85 -15.84 -33.67
C SER A 287 4.16 -15.63 -34.44
N ARG A 288 5.28 -15.41 -33.73
CA ARG A 288 6.62 -15.19 -34.32
C ARG A 288 7.54 -16.39 -34.12
N ASP A 289 7.51 -16.96 -32.92
CA ASP A 289 8.49 -17.92 -32.41
C ASP A 289 7.91 -19.36 -32.32
N GLY A 290 6.63 -19.55 -32.65
CA GLY A 290 5.93 -20.84 -32.61
C GLY A 290 5.47 -21.25 -31.21
N PHE A 291 5.11 -22.52 -31.01
CA PHE A 291 4.55 -23.01 -29.74
C PHE A 291 5.55 -23.82 -28.89
N SER A 292 6.84 -23.72 -29.18
CA SER A 292 7.88 -24.51 -28.50
C SER A 292 8.30 -23.86 -27.18
N LEU A 293 8.05 -24.56 -26.06
CA LEU A 293 8.53 -24.14 -24.73
C LEU A 293 10.06 -24.03 -24.67
N GLN A 294 10.79 -24.87 -25.40
CA GLN A 294 12.25 -24.78 -25.46
C GLN A 294 12.71 -23.46 -26.12
N THR A 295 11.95 -22.97 -27.10
CA THR A 295 12.20 -21.67 -27.74
C THR A 295 11.87 -20.52 -26.80
N LEU A 296 10.77 -20.62 -26.04
CA LEU A 296 10.45 -19.67 -24.97
C LEU A 296 11.59 -19.59 -23.96
N TYR A 297 12.00 -20.72 -23.36
CA TYR A 297 13.07 -20.73 -22.35
C TYR A 297 14.39 -20.18 -22.89
N ARG A 298 14.77 -20.52 -24.14
CA ARG A 298 15.99 -20.02 -24.77
C ARG A 298 15.92 -18.51 -25.02
N ASN A 299 14.78 -17.97 -25.42
CA ASN A 299 14.64 -16.54 -25.67
C ASN A 299 14.59 -15.74 -24.35
N CYS A 300 14.22 -16.38 -23.25
CA CYS A 300 14.02 -15.75 -21.95
C CYS A 300 15.13 -16.05 -20.93
N CYS A 301 16.15 -16.84 -21.28
CA CYS A 301 17.16 -17.31 -20.32
C CYS A 301 18.04 -16.20 -19.74
N GLU A 302 18.23 -15.11 -20.50
CA GLU A 302 19.02 -13.94 -20.12
C GLU A 302 18.15 -12.81 -19.50
N VAL A 303 16.87 -13.10 -19.23
CA VAL A 303 15.88 -12.09 -18.86
C VAL A 303 15.43 -12.32 -17.42
N GLY A 304 15.38 -11.24 -16.63
CA GLY A 304 14.97 -11.24 -15.24
C GLY A 304 13.45 -11.40 -15.06
N ALA A 305 12.81 -10.52 -14.27
CA ALA A 305 11.36 -10.57 -14.06
C ALA A 305 10.62 -10.55 -15.41
N CYS A 306 9.64 -11.43 -15.61
CA CYS A 306 8.88 -11.55 -16.86
C CYS A 306 7.36 -11.46 -16.60
N LEU A 307 6.63 -10.89 -17.56
CA LEU A 307 5.18 -10.88 -17.58
C LEU A 307 4.69 -11.85 -18.66
N LEU A 308 4.35 -13.07 -18.24
CA LEU A 308 3.79 -14.06 -19.15
C LEU A 308 2.28 -13.82 -19.34
N LEU A 309 1.88 -13.53 -20.58
CA LEU A 309 0.48 -13.37 -20.93
C LEU A 309 0.00 -14.56 -21.77
N LEU A 310 -1.04 -15.25 -21.29
CA LEU A 310 -1.60 -16.42 -21.93
C LEU A 310 -3.01 -16.12 -22.42
N ARG A 311 -3.25 -16.35 -23.71
CA ARG A 311 -4.59 -16.30 -24.30
C ARG A 311 -5.05 -17.73 -24.56
N ALA A 312 -6.12 -18.15 -23.88
CA ALA A 312 -6.83 -19.36 -24.25
C ALA A 312 -7.55 -19.13 -25.59
N CYS A 313 -7.24 -19.95 -26.59
CA CYS A 313 -8.00 -20.02 -27.82
C CYS A 313 -8.95 -21.21 -27.71
N ALA A 314 -10.24 -21.01 -28.00
CA ALA A 314 -11.13 -22.15 -28.19
C ALA A 314 -10.59 -22.98 -29.37
N CYS A 315 -10.48 -24.29 -29.19
CA CYS A 315 -10.22 -25.19 -30.29
C CYS A 315 -11.40 -25.05 -31.26
N GLU A 316 -11.22 -24.39 -32.40
CA GLU A 316 -12.15 -24.57 -33.51
C GLU A 316 -12.04 -26.04 -33.88
N ALA A 317 -13.06 -26.82 -33.50
CA ALA A 317 -13.19 -28.19 -33.90
C ALA A 317 -13.03 -28.23 -35.43
N THR A 318 -11.92 -28.78 -35.90
CA THR A 318 -11.74 -29.09 -37.32
C THR A 318 -12.99 -29.82 -37.77
N SER A 319 -13.68 -29.23 -38.74
CA SER A 319 -14.93 -29.69 -39.31
C SER A 319 -14.82 -31.15 -39.75
N GLN A 320 -15.16 -32.06 -38.83
CA GLN A 320 -15.62 -33.42 -39.10
C GLN A 320 -16.94 -33.57 -38.34
N PRO A 321 -18.08 -33.56 -39.03
CA PRO A 321 -19.36 -33.87 -38.42
C PRO A 321 -19.38 -35.39 -38.26
N ASP A 322 -19.23 -35.87 -37.03
CA ASP A 322 -19.82 -37.12 -36.49
C ASP A 322 -19.02 -37.63 -35.29
N SER A 323 -18.89 -36.78 -34.26
CA SER A 323 -18.77 -37.17 -32.84
C SER A 323 -18.63 -35.91 -31.98
N ALA A 324 -19.73 -35.17 -31.86
CA ALA A 324 -19.80 -34.01 -30.97
C ALA A 324 -19.88 -34.46 -29.50
N GLN A 325 -18.74 -34.83 -28.92
CA GLN A 325 -18.49 -34.59 -27.50
C GLN A 325 -17.57 -33.37 -27.40
N VAL A 326 -18.18 -32.21 -27.20
CA VAL A 326 -17.50 -31.01 -26.74
C VAL A 326 -16.84 -31.38 -25.41
N GLN A 327 -15.51 -31.53 -25.38
CA GLN A 327 -14.80 -31.64 -24.10
C GLN A 327 -14.94 -30.30 -23.38
N PRO A 328 -15.64 -30.24 -22.23
CA PRO A 328 -15.62 -29.05 -21.40
C PRO A 328 -14.24 -28.97 -20.73
N ASP A 329 -13.68 -27.77 -20.70
CA ASP A 329 -12.48 -27.42 -19.96
C ASP A 329 -11.20 -28.16 -20.37
N ALA A 330 -10.63 -27.75 -21.50
CA ALA A 330 -9.19 -27.88 -21.69
C ALA A 330 -8.49 -27.04 -20.60
N VAL A 331 -8.18 -27.68 -19.46
CA VAL A 331 -7.41 -27.07 -18.39
C VAL A 331 -5.98 -26.88 -18.89
N PHE A 332 -5.63 -25.63 -19.19
CA PHE A 332 -4.24 -25.24 -19.35
C PHE A 332 -3.66 -24.99 -17.95
N GLY A 333 -2.66 -25.79 -17.58
CA GLY A 333 -2.00 -25.68 -16.29
C GLY A 333 -0.50 -25.94 -16.41
N ALA A 334 0.26 -25.39 -15.47
CA ALA A 334 1.68 -25.68 -15.31
C ALA A 334 1.89 -26.35 -13.95
N TYR A 335 2.81 -27.31 -13.89
CA TYR A 335 3.25 -27.89 -12.62
C TYR A 335 4.30 -26.98 -12.00
N LEU A 336 4.06 -26.57 -10.75
CA LEU A 336 5.05 -25.84 -9.97
C LEU A 336 5.96 -26.86 -9.27
N SER A 337 7.27 -26.60 -9.31
CA SER A 337 8.27 -27.42 -8.60
C SER A 337 8.19 -27.27 -7.07
N ALA A 338 7.54 -26.22 -6.58
CA ALA A 338 7.23 -25.99 -5.18
C ALA A 338 5.83 -25.38 -5.05
N ALA A 339 5.15 -25.63 -3.92
CA ALA A 339 3.89 -24.96 -3.63
C ALA A 339 4.11 -23.43 -3.60
N PRO A 340 3.22 -22.63 -4.19
CA PRO A 340 3.33 -21.18 -4.13
C PRO A 340 3.28 -20.75 -2.66
N ALA A 341 4.21 -19.89 -2.25
CA ALA A 341 4.13 -19.29 -0.93
C ALA A 341 2.84 -18.45 -0.84
N VAL A 342 2.25 -18.41 0.34
CA VAL A 342 1.01 -17.68 0.58
C VAL A 342 1.36 -16.41 1.32
N SER A 343 1.14 -15.26 0.68
CA SER A 343 1.26 -13.95 1.31
C SER A 343 -0.14 -13.40 1.60
N SER A 344 -0.27 -12.59 2.66
CA SER A 344 -1.51 -11.87 2.96
C SER A 344 -1.93 -10.87 1.86
N LYS A 345 -1.06 -10.62 0.86
CA LYS A 345 -1.29 -9.66 -0.23
C LYS A 345 -1.56 -10.30 -1.61
N TYR A 346 -1.08 -11.52 -1.90
CA TYR A 346 -1.20 -12.17 -3.23
C TYR A 346 -0.83 -13.67 -3.18
N TYR A 347 -1.20 -14.43 -4.22
CA TYR A 347 -0.69 -15.79 -4.47
C TYR A 347 0.70 -15.75 -5.14
N GLY A 348 1.71 -16.41 -4.55
CA GLY A 348 3.07 -16.54 -5.13
C GLY A 348 4.21 -16.32 -4.14
N ASN A 349 5.46 -16.42 -4.60
CA ASN A 349 6.68 -16.34 -3.78
C ASN A 349 7.27 -14.91 -3.63
N ALA A 350 6.43 -13.88 -3.66
CA ALA A 350 6.84 -12.47 -3.79
C ALA A 350 7.51 -12.07 -5.11
N SER A 351 7.70 -13.02 -6.02
CA SER A 351 8.29 -12.79 -7.35
C SER A 351 7.36 -13.25 -8.48
N THR A 352 6.11 -13.65 -8.16
CA THR A 352 5.12 -14.15 -9.13
C THR A 352 3.72 -13.73 -8.69
N TYR A 353 2.91 -13.26 -9.64
CA TYR A 353 1.56 -12.76 -9.42
C TYR A 353 0.61 -13.38 -10.44
N ILE A 354 -0.61 -13.72 -10.00
CA ILE A 354 -1.63 -14.31 -10.85
C ILE A 354 -2.78 -13.32 -10.97
N PHE A 355 -3.21 -13.08 -12.21
CA PHE A 355 -4.35 -12.23 -12.53
C PHE A 355 -5.07 -12.76 -13.78
N THR A 356 -6.33 -12.39 -13.92
CA THR A 356 -7.14 -12.60 -15.12
C THR A 356 -7.55 -11.23 -15.66
N ILE A 357 -7.47 -11.04 -16.97
CA ILE A 357 -7.88 -9.79 -17.65
C ILE A 357 -9.21 -9.99 -18.38
N SER A 358 -9.41 -11.17 -18.96
CA SER A 358 -10.62 -11.54 -19.71
C SER A 358 -11.03 -12.96 -19.29
N PRO A 359 -12.33 -13.24 -19.07
CA PRO A 359 -13.48 -12.37 -19.36
C PRO A 359 -13.73 -11.25 -18.33
N ARG A 360 -13.10 -11.32 -17.15
CA ARG A 360 -13.21 -10.29 -16.10
C ARG A 360 -11.83 -9.96 -15.55
N GLU A 361 -11.58 -8.66 -15.35
CA GLU A 361 -10.38 -8.17 -14.69
C GLU A 361 -10.42 -8.53 -13.20
N GLN A 362 -9.48 -9.37 -12.76
CA GLN A 362 -9.38 -9.84 -11.39
C GLN A 362 -7.92 -10.15 -11.02
N GLN A 363 -7.45 -9.54 -9.94
CA GLN A 363 -6.21 -9.92 -9.27
C GLN A 363 -6.52 -10.98 -8.21
N PHE A 364 -5.75 -12.07 -8.15
CA PHE A 364 -5.95 -13.11 -7.15
C PHE A 364 -5.15 -12.80 -5.88
N THR A 365 -5.87 -12.49 -4.79
CA THR A 365 -5.33 -12.32 -3.44
C THR A 365 -5.62 -13.55 -2.59
N ALA A 366 -4.69 -13.97 -1.73
CA ALA A 366 -4.94 -15.07 -0.82
C ALA A 366 -6.12 -14.73 0.10
N VAL A 367 -7.19 -15.53 0.05
CA VAL A 367 -8.25 -15.49 1.07
C VAL A 367 -7.70 -16.28 2.26
N PRO A 368 -7.61 -15.71 3.48
CA PRO A 368 -7.31 -16.50 4.65
C PRO A 368 -8.39 -17.57 4.76
N VAL A 369 -8.00 -18.84 4.63
CA VAL A 369 -8.89 -19.94 4.95
C VAL A 369 -9.20 -19.79 6.44
N ALA A 370 -10.43 -19.41 6.77
CA ALA A 370 -10.94 -19.61 8.11
C ALA A 370 -10.79 -21.10 8.39
N ASN A 371 -10.01 -21.46 9.41
CA ASN A 371 -9.89 -22.84 9.88
C ASN A 371 -11.23 -23.28 10.50
N ASP A 372 -12.25 -23.49 9.67
CA ASP A 372 -13.45 -24.22 10.05
C ASP A 372 -13.18 -25.71 9.79
N TRP A 373 -12.28 -26.27 10.58
CA TRP A 373 -12.35 -27.67 10.95
C TRP A 373 -13.01 -27.79 12.32
N THR A 374 -14.24 -27.30 12.43
CA THR A 374 -15.15 -27.82 13.45
C THR A 374 -15.52 -29.24 13.03
N THR A 375 -14.95 -30.19 13.76
CA THR A 375 -15.39 -31.57 13.91
C THR A 375 -16.90 -31.70 13.69
N THR A 376 -17.29 -32.09 12.47
CA THR A 376 -18.64 -32.60 12.22
C THR A 376 -18.57 -34.09 12.44
N SER A 377 -18.85 -34.49 13.68
CA SER A 377 -19.12 -35.88 14.04
C SER A 377 -20.30 -36.39 13.21
N SER A 378 -20.06 -37.32 12.28
CA SER A 378 -21.13 -38.17 11.76
C SER A 378 -21.41 -39.30 12.76
N PRO A 379 -22.68 -39.74 12.90
CA PRO A 379 -23.08 -40.63 13.96
C PRO A 379 -22.58 -42.05 13.72
N ALA A 380 -22.05 -42.65 14.78
CA ALA A 380 -21.58 -44.02 14.84
C ALA A 380 -22.71 -45.01 14.50
N THR A 381 -22.43 -45.93 13.59
CA THR A 381 -23.16 -47.20 13.48
C THR A 381 -22.25 -48.28 14.05
N SER A 382 -22.55 -48.76 15.25
CA SER A 382 -21.93 -49.95 15.84
C SER A 382 -22.45 -51.21 15.13
N PRO A 383 -21.71 -52.33 15.13
CA PRO A 383 -21.84 -53.23 16.29
C PRO A 383 -20.54 -53.90 16.76
N ALA A 384 -20.57 -54.25 18.06
CA ALA A 384 -19.93 -55.36 18.78
C ALA A 384 -18.67 -56.01 18.17
N THR A 385 -17.59 -56.27 18.92
CA THR A 385 -17.55 -57.19 20.08
C THR A 385 -16.16 -57.07 20.76
N SER A 386 -16.16 -56.88 22.08
CA SER A 386 -15.29 -57.37 23.19
C SER A 386 -13.83 -57.89 22.98
N PRO A 387 -13.01 -58.05 24.05
CA PRO A 387 -12.53 -57.02 24.98
C PRO A 387 -11.03 -57.21 25.42
N THR A 388 -10.50 -56.24 26.17
CA THR A 388 -9.46 -56.36 27.23
C THR A 388 -8.04 -56.88 26.89
N THR A 389 -7.02 -56.03 27.02
CA THR A 389 -6.02 -56.05 28.12
C THR A 389 -4.97 -54.94 27.94
N SER A 390 -4.54 -54.41 29.08
CA SER A 390 -3.64 -53.26 29.24
C SER A 390 -2.18 -53.75 29.46
N PRO A 391 -1.22 -52.88 29.84
CA PRO A 391 -0.02 -52.59 29.06
C PRO A 391 1.25 -53.21 29.68
N THR A 392 2.40 -53.22 28.98
CA THR A 392 3.69 -52.76 29.54
C THR A 392 4.91 -52.93 28.61
N LYS A 393 5.79 -51.92 28.70
CA LYS A 393 7.27 -51.91 28.69
C LYS A 393 8.08 -51.80 27.39
N ASP A 394 8.86 -50.70 27.40
CA ASP A 394 10.29 -50.56 27.13
C ASP A 394 10.87 -51.11 25.82
N SER A 395 11.44 -50.22 24.99
CA SER A 395 12.90 -50.10 24.76
C SER A 395 13.26 -49.17 23.58
N VAL A 396 14.50 -48.67 23.64
CA VAL A 396 15.14 -47.58 22.87
C VAL A 396 15.62 -48.03 21.45
N PRO A 397 16.38 -47.24 20.65
CA PRO A 397 16.02 -46.83 19.29
C PRO A 397 16.83 -47.53 18.18
N GLN A 398 16.33 -47.57 16.95
CA GLN A 398 17.17 -47.87 15.78
C GLN A 398 16.80 -47.03 14.56
N SER A 399 17.78 -46.29 14.05
CA SER A 399 17.81 -45.72 12.70
C SER A 399 17.88 -46.84 11.65
N PRO A 400 17.43 -46.57 10.41
CA PRO A 400 18.28 -46.86 9.25
C PRO A 400 18.31 -45.66 8.26
N VAL A 401 19.48 -45.24 7.79
CA VAL A 401 20.13 -45.70 6.54
C VAL A 401 19.27 -45.40 5.29
N GLY A 402 19.67 -44.36 4.55
CA GLY A 402 19.17 -44.10 3.19
C GLY A 402 19.91 -44.90 2.11
N PRO A 403 19.63 -44.63 0.83
CA PRO A 403 20.60 -44.88 -0.23
C PRO A 403 20.95 -43.64 -1.08
N ARG A 404 22.21 -43.70 -1.53
CA ARG A 404 22.95 -42.91 -2.55
C ARG A 404 22.19 -42.80 -3.88
N ASN A 405 22.10 -41.62 -4.51
CA ASN A 405 23.09 -40.85 -5.29
C ASN A 405 23.24 -41.31 -6.75
N THR A 406 22.79 -40.48 -7.70
CA THR A 406 23.35 -40.20 -9.05
C THR A 406 22.67 -38.89 -9.48
N GLY A 407 23.33 -37.76 -9.69
CA GLY A 407 24.43 -37.49 -10.61
C GLY A 407 23.86 -36.67 -11.77
N GLY A 408 23.99 -35.33 -11.72
CA GLY A 408 23.53 -34.47 -12.82
C GLY A 408 23.49 -32.97 -12.50
N ASN A 409 24.67 -32.35 -12.49
CA ASN A 409 24.96 -30.91 -12.67
C ASN A 409 23.93 -29.89 -12.16
N THR A 410 24.08 -29.52 -10.89
CA THR A 410 23.50 -28.31 -10.32
C THR A 410 24.33 -27.10 -10.75
N TYR A 411 23.80 -26.27 -11.65
CA TYR A 411 24.30 -24.92 -11.84
C TYR A 411 23.61 -24.01 -10.81
N TYR A 412 24.37 -23.57 -9.81
CA TYR A 412 24.00 -22.45 -8.95
C TYR A 412 24.56 -21.18 -9.54
N ILE A 413 23.74 -20.16 -9.80
CA ILE A 413 24.20 -18.77 -9.79
C ILE A 413 23.11 -17.87 -9.18
N ASN A 414 23.40 -17.42 -7.95
CA ASN A 414 22.94 -16.14 -7.40
C ASN A 414 23.36 -15.01 -8.33
N GLY A 415 22.45 -14.12 -8.72
CA GLY A 415 22.84 -12.93 -9.45
C GLY A 415 21.65 -12.04 -9.78
N PHE A 416 21.55 -10.91 -9.07
CA PHE A 416 20.93 -9.68 -9.56
C PHE A 416 21.18 -9.52 -11.06
N MET A 417 20.17 -9.23 -11.88
CA MET A 417 20.25 -8.35 -13.06
C MET A 417 18.86 -8.05 -13.65
N ASN A 418 18.73 -6.81 -14.12
CA ASN A 418 17.53 -6.14 -14.57
C ASN A 418 17.20 -6.42 -16.05
N LYS A 419 15.90 -6.29 -16.39
CA LYS A 419 15.21 -6.24 -17.71
C LYS A 419 14.38 -7.48 -18.02
N LEU A 420 13.28 -7.26 -18.77
CA LEU A 420 11.95 -7.91 -18.68
C LEU A 420 11.47 -8.54 -20.01
N VAL A 421 10.71 -9.64 -19.95
CA VAL A 421 10.13 -10.40 -21.10
C VAL A 421 8.59 -10.42 -21.05
N ILE A 422 7.98 -10.39 -22.25
CA ILE A 422 6.59 -10.80 -22.60
C ILE A 422 6.52 -12.27 -23.01
#